data_AF-A0A7W4HL55-F1
#
_entry.id   AF-A0A7W4HL55-F1
#
_cell.length_a   1.000
_cell.length_b   1.000
_cell.length_c   1.000
_cell.angle_alpha   90.00
_cell.angle_beta   90.00
_cell.angle_gamma   90.00
#
_symmetry.space_group_name_H-M   'P 1'
#
loop_
_entity.id
_entity.type
_entity.pdbx_description
1 polymer ?
#
loop_
_entity_poly.entity_id
_entity_poly.type
_entity_poly.pdbx_seq_one_letter_code
_entity_poly.pdbx_strand_id
1 'polypeptide(L)'
;MPENINLPPHNIEAEKGVISGVLLDSEVMWIYDSDKLGYKDFYQKEHSYIYEAIQQLRMARKTIDVVTVSDQLSKNGNLDVIGGVDYLYDLSSFLFLRNRVRSIVKL
;
A
#
# COMPACT_ATOMS: atom_id res chain seq x y z
N MET A 1 -34.68 13.07 6.33
CA MET A 1 -33.27 12.70 6.15
C MET A 1 -33.28 11.37 5.42
N PRO A 2 -32.84 11.26 4.15
CA PRO A 2 -32.60 9.96 3.56
C PRO A 2 -31.16 9.53 3.82
N GLU A 3 -31.02 8.24 4.14
CA GLU A 3 -29.78 7.50 4.35
C GLU A 3 -28.77 7.72 3.23
N ASN A 4 -27.51 7.81 3.64
CA ASN A 4 -26.36 7.96 2.76
C ASN A 4 -26.20 6.70 1.90
N ILE A 5 -26.24 6.88 0.59
CA ILE A 5 -26.38 5.85 -0.42
C ILE A 5 -25.01 5.15 -0.61
N ASN A 6 -24.85 4.00 0.03
CA ASN A 6 -24.12 2.80 -0.41
C ASN A 6 -22.95 2.96 -1.42
N LEU A 7 -21.84 3.55 -0.97
CA LEU A 7 -20.48 3.23 -1.43
C LEU A 7 -19.74 2.61 -0.24
N PRO A 8 -18.91 1.55 -0.40
CA PRO A 8 -18.10 1.08 0.70
C PRO A 8 -17.22 2.26 1.15
N PRO A 9 -17.26 2.68 2.43
CA PRO A 9 -16.49 3.83 2.89
C PRO A 9 -15.02 3.57 2.60
N HIS A 10 -14.39 4.42 1.78
CA HIS A 10 -12.99 4.31 1.37
C HIS A 10 -12.09 4.10 2.61
N ASN A 11 -11.58 2.88 2.80
CA ASN A 11 -10.83 2.51 3.98
C ASN A 11 -9.34 2.73 3.74
N ILE A 12 -8.88 3.94 4.04
CA ILE A 12 -7.48 4.33 3.93
C ILE A 12 -6.56 3.42 4.75
N GLU A 13 -7.00 2.94 5.92
CA GLU A 13 -6.20 2.00 6.71
C GLU A 13 -6.05 0.64 6.02
N ALA A 14 -7.06 0.20 5.27
CA ALA A 14 -6.98 -1.02 4.48
C ALA A 14 -5.97 -0.87 3.34
N GLU A 15 -5.99 0.26 2.61
CA GLU A 15 -5.01 0.55 1.56
C GLU A 15 -3.58 0.55 2.10
N LYS A 16 -3.35 1.23 3.23
CA LYS A 16 -2.06 1.22 3.93
C LYS A 16 -1.67 -0.19 4.35
N GLY A 17 -2.62 -0.98 4.85
CA GLY A 17 -2.40 -2.37 5.22
C GLY A 17 -1.99 -3.26 4.05
N VAL A 18 -2.62 -3.07 2.88
CA VAL A 18 -2.26 -3.80 1.64
C VAL A 18 -0.83 -3.48 1.24
N ILE A 19 -0.49 -2.19 1.11
CA ILE A 19 0.86 -1.76 0.69
C ILE A 19 1.90 -2.20 1.73
N SER A 20 1.63 -1.98 3.01
CA SER A 20 2.51 -2.42 4.11
C SER A 20 2.75 -3.93 4.07
N GLY A 21 1.69 -4.72 3.81
CA GLY A 21 1.80 -6.17 3.67
C GLY A 21 2.76 -6.58 2.56
N VAL A 22 2.63 -5.96 1.38
CA VAL A 22 3.53 -6.25 0.24
C VAL A 22 4.97 -5.84 0.53
N LEU A 23 5.19 -4.68 1.18
CA LEU A 23 6.53 -4.20 1.52
C LEU A 23 7.21 -5.07 2.59
N LEU A 24 6.44 -5.79 3.41
CA LEU A 24 6.95 -6.73 4.41
C LEU A 24 7.19 -8.12 3.83
N ASP A 25 6.27 -8.60 3.00
CA ASP A 25 6.34 -9.89 2.33
C ASP A 25 5.65 -9.82 0.96
N SER A 26 6.45 -9.78 -0.10
CA SER A 26 5.94 -9.68 -1.47
C SER A 26 5.12 -10.90 -1.91
N GLU A 27 5.25 -12.05 -1.24
CA GLU A 27 4.47 -13.26 -1.56
C GLU A 27 2.97 -13.06 -1.30
N VAL A 28 2.59 -12.13 -0.41
CA VAL A 28 1.18 -11.80 -0.14
C VAL A 28 0.46 -11.29 -1.40
N MET A 29 1.19 -10.80 -2.40
CA MET A 29 0.61 -10.36 -3.66
C MET A 29 -0.16 -11.46 -4.39
N TRP A 30 0.13 -12.74 -4.17
CA TRP A 30 -0.66 -13.83 -4.77
C TRP A 30 -2.14 -13.74 -4.34
N ILE A 31 -2.41 -13.35 -3.08
CA ILE A 31 -3.78 -13.21 -2.56
C ILE A 31 -4.48 -12.06 -3.28
N TYR A 32 -3.81 -10.91 -3.41
CA TYR A 32 -4.38 -9.73 -4.05
C TYR A 32 -4.62 -9.91 -5.55
N ASP A 33 -3.75 -10.67 -6.23
CA ASP A 33 -3.97 -11.08 -7.62
C ASP A 33 -5.21 -11.94 -7.80
N SER A 34 -5.43 -12.89 -6.89
CA SER A 34 -6.61 -13.76 -6.90
C SER A 34 -7.90 -12.94 -6.80
N ASP A 35 -7.86 -11.86 -6.02
CA ASP A 35 -8.95 -10.90 -5.86
C ASP A 35 -8.99 -9.84 -6.98
N LYS A 36 -8.08 -9.91 -7.95
CA LYS A 36 -7.93 -8.96 -9.08
C LYS A 36 -7.71 -7.51 -8.64
N LEU A 37 -7.09 -7.30 -7.48
CA LEU A 37 -6.79 -5.96 -6.97
C LEU A 37 -5.75 -5.27 -7.85
N GLY A 38 -6.15 -4.15 -8.48
CA GLY A 38 -5.32 -3.29 -9.30
C GLY A 38 -5.02 -1.95 -8.64
N TYR A 39 -4.10 -1.19 -9.24
CA TYR A 39 -3.72 0.13 -8.71
C TYR A 39 -4.88 1.14 -8.75
N LYS A 40 -5.79 0.98 -9.71
CA LYS A 40 -6.97 1.84 -9.89
C LYS A 40 -8.04 1.66 -8.83
N ASP A 41 -7.93 0.60 -8.01
CA ASP A 41 -8.89 0.32 -6.93
C ASP A 41 -8.57 1.09 -5.65
N PHE A 42 -7.38 1.72 -5.58
CA PHE A 42 -6.99 2.59 -4.49
C PHE A 42 -7.67 3.96 -4.63
N TYR A 43 -8.26 4.45 -3.55
CA TYR A 43 -8.88 5.76 -3.49
C TYR A 43 -7.85 6.87 -3.38
N GLN A 44 -6.80 6.68 -2.56
CA GLN A 44 -5.69 7.64 -2.52
C GLN A 44 -4.81 7.49 -3.75
N LYS A 45 -4.59 8.63 -4.41
CA LYS A 45 -3.81 8.69 -5.64
C LYS A 45 -2.36 8.27 -5.40
N GLU A 46 -1.82 8.65 -4.25
CA GLU A 46 -0.49 8.29 -3.78
C GLU A 46 -0.37 6.77 -3.63
N HIS A 47 -1.36 6.12 -3.01
CA HIS A 47 -1.39 4.67 -2.87
C HIS A 47 -1.55 3.95 -4.22
N SER A 48 -2.36 4.49 -5.13
CA SER A 48 -2.44 4.01 -6.51
C SER A 48 -1.07 4.02 -7.18
N TYR A 49 -0.30 5.12 -7.08
CA TYR A 49 1.04 5.19 -7.67
C TYR A 49 2.01 4.18 -7.06
N ILE A 50 1.96 3.99 -5.73
CA ILE A 50 2.80 3.02 -5.04
C ILE A 50 2.45 1.59 -5.51
N TYR A 51 1.17 1.25 -5.58
CA TYR A 51 0.74 -0.08 -5.98
C TYR A 51 0.98 -0.35 -7.48
N GLU A 52 0.93 0.68 -8.33
CA GLU A 52 1.37 0.60 -9.72
C GLU A 52 2.87 0.27 -9.81
N ALA A 53 3.72 0.97 -9.06
CA ALA A 53 5.16 0.71 -9.03
C ALA A 53 5.48 -0.71 -8.53
N ILE A 54 4.77 -1.19 -7.51
CA ILE A 54 4.85 -2.56 -7.00
C ILE A 54 4.53 -3.58 -8.11
N GLN A 55 3.43 -3.38 -8.85
CA GLN A 55 3.06 -4.28 -9.95
C GLN A 55 4.11 -4.28 -11.07
N GLN A 56 4.66 -3.11 -11.41
CA GLN A 56 5.74 -3.01 -12.41
C GLN A 56 6.99 -3.80 -11.98
N LEU A 57 7.42 -3.67 -10.72
CA LEU A 57 8.55 -4.42 -10.18
C LEU A 57 8.29 -5.93 -10.19
N ARG A 58 7.08 -6.34 -9.80
CA ARG A 58 6.68 -7.75 -9.83
C ARG A 58 6.70 -8.32 -11.25
N MET A 59 6.11 -7.61 -12.21
CA MET A 59 6.14 -8.01 -13.63
C MET A 59 7.58 -8.11 -14.15
N ALA A 60 8.47 -7.23 -13.69
CA ALA A 60 9.89 -7.25 -14.01
C ALA A 60 10.70 -8.30 -13.19
N ARG A 61 10.05 -9.08 -12.32
CA ARG A 61 10.68 -10.06 -11.40
C ARG A 61 11.81 -9.46 -10.56
N LYS A 62 11.60 -8.23 -10.10
CA LYS A 62 12.52 -7.53 -9.18
C LYS A 62 12.04 -7.68 -7.75
N THR A 63 12.97 -7.54 -6.81
CA THR A 63 12.66 -7.40 -5.39
C THR A 63 11.69 -6.24 -5.18
N ILE A 64 10.79 -6.39 -4.22
CA ILE A 64 9.82 -5.38 -3.81
C ILE A 64 10.12 -5.03 -2.36
N ASP A 65 10.76 -3.89 -2.17
CA ASP A 65 11.10 -3.30 -0.89
C ASP A 65 11.07 -1.76 -1.01
N VAL A 66 11.25 -1.04 0.10
CA VAL A 66 11.19 0.43 0.09
C VAL A 66 12.17 1.05 -0.91
N VAL A 67 13.38 0.50 -1.03
CA VAL A 67 14.42 1.04 -1.90
C VAL A 67 14.03 0.89 -3.37
N THR A 68 13.70 -0.33 -3.78
CA THR A 68 13.30 -0.65 -5.16
C THR A 68 12.00 0.04 -5.58
N VAL A 69 11.03 0.16 -4.67
CA VAL A 69 9.79 0.90 -4.91
C VAL A 69 10.06 2.39 -5.05
N SER A 70 10.92 2.98 -4.21
CA SER A 70 11.31 4.39 -4.32
C SER A 70 12.01 4.69 -5.65
N ASP A 71 12.92 3.81 -6.10
CA ASP A 71 13.58 3.91 -7.40
C ASP A 71 12.59 3.83 -8.54
N GLN A 72 11.60 2.93 -8.46
CA GLN A 72 10.59 2.79 -9.49
C GLN A 72 9.65 4.00 -9.53
N LEU A 73 9.26 4.54 -8.37
CA LEU A 73 8.47 5.77 -8.28
C LEU A 73 9.23 6.98 -8.81
N SER A 74 10.53 7.07 -8.56
CA SER A 74 11.41 8.11 -9.11
C SER A 74 11.45 8.04 -10.64
N LYS A 75 11.63 6.83 -11.20
CA LYS A 75 11.56 6.60 -12.66
C LYS A 75 10.21 6.97 -13.27
N ASN A 76 9.13 6.77 -12.52
CA ASN A 76 7.78 7.11 -12.95
C ASN A 76 7.45 8.62 -12.77
N GLY A 77 8.33 9.40 -12.13
CA GLY A 77 8.10 10.81 -11.82
C GLY A 77 7.10 11.07 -10.68
N ASN A 78 6.83 10.06 -9.86
CA ASN A 78 5.79 10.10 -8.82
C ASN A 78 6.34 10.09 -7.38
N LEU A 79 7.67 9.99 -7.18
CA LEU A 79 8.25 9.92 -5.83
C LEU A 79 7.91 11.15 -4.98
N ASP A 80 8.09 12.36 -5.54
CA ASP A 80 7.75 13.60 -4.81
C ASP A 80 6.24 13.74 -4.60
N VAL A 81 5.43 13.19 -5.52
CA VAL A 81 3.96 13.23 -5.44
C VAL A 81 3.45 12.46 -4.22
N ILE A 82 4.08 11.34 -3.88
CA ILE A 82 3.70 10.54 -2.72
C ILE A 82 4.24 11.07 -1.39
N GLY A 83 5.00 12.18 -1.39
CA GLY A 83 5.67 12.72 -0.20
C GLY A 83 7.09 12.21 0.02
N GLY A 84 7.72 11.60 -1.00
CA GLY A 84 9.09 11.11 -0.95
C GLY A 84 9.25 9.73 -0.32
N VAL A 85 10.51 9.33 -0.11
CA VAL A 85 10.85 8.02 0.45
C VAL A 85 10.36 7.85 1.89
N ASP A 86 10.22 8.95 2.64
CA ASP A 86 9.77 8.93 4.04
C ASP A 86 8.36 8.34 4.16
N TYR A 87 7.45 8.65 3.23
CA TYR A 87 6.10 8.09 3.24
C TYR A 87 6.10 6.56 3.02
N LEU A 88 7.04 6.04 2.22
CA LEU A 88 7.19 4.59 2.05
C LEU A 88 7.68 3.91 3.32
N TYR A 89 8.58 4.57 4.08
CA TYR A 89 9.00 4.07 5.40
C TYR A 89 7.85 4.05 6.40
N ASP A 90 7.02 5.08 6.42
CA ASP A 90 5.81 5.13 7.25
C ASP A 90 4.85 3.96 6.92
N LEU A 91 4.64 3.70 5.63
CA LEU A 91 3.81 2.58 5.17
C LEU A 91 4.42 1.22 5.52
N SER A 92 5.73 1.02 5.36
CA SER A 92 6.39 -0.22 5.75
C SER A 92 6.23 -0.53 7.25
N SER A 93 6.15 0.51 8.08
CA SER A 93 5.98 0.40 9.54
C SER A 93 4.52 0.27 9.99
N PHE A 94 3.55 0.52 9.11
CA PHE A 94 2.13 0.62 9.46
C PHE A 94 1.58 -0.63 10.14
N LEU A 95 1.77 -1.83 9.56
CA LEU A 95 1.29 -3.08 10.16
C LEU A 95 2.00 -3.42 11.48
N PHE A 96 3.29 -3.13 11.59
CA PHE A 96 4.05 -3.32 12.83
C PHE A 96 3.48 -2.46 13.96
N LEU A 97 3.20 -1.18 13.70
CA LEU A 97 2.58 -0.28 14.67
C LEU A 97 1.16 -0.72 15.04
N ARG A 98 0.35 -1.16 14.07
CA ARG A 98 -1.02 -1.63 14.32
C ARG A 98 -1.07 -2.88 15.20
N ASN A 99 -0.07 -3.75 15.09
CA ASN A 99 0.04 -4.96 15.92
C ASN A 99 0.56 -4.68 17.34
N ARG A 100 1.25 -3.56 17.59
CA ARG A 100 1.71 -3.18 18.94
C ARG A 100 0.60 -2.62 19.83
N VAL A 101 -0.42 -1.97 19.26
CA VAL A 101 -1.53 -1.39 20.04
C VAL A 101 -2.48 -2.46 20.59
N ARG A 102 -2.63 -3.61 19.92
CA ARG A 102 -3.47 -4.74 20.40
C ARG A 102 -2.93 -5.44 21.66
N SER A 103 -1.65 -5.26 21.98
CA SER A 103 -1.04 -5.87 23.18
C SER A 103 -1.10 -4.98 24.42
N ILE A 104 -1.50 -3.71 24.32
CA ILE A 104 -1.50 -2.77 25.46
C ILE A 104 -2.91 -2.61 26.10
N VAL A 105 -3.98 -3.01 25.40
CA VAL A 105 -5.38 -2.91 25.93
C VAL A 105 -5.98 -4.28 26.27
N LYS A 106 -5.13 -5.25 26.65
CA LYS A 106 -5.56 -6.45 27.38
C LYS A 106 -4.76 -6.57 28.68
N LEU A 107 -5.05 -5.68 29.62
CA LEU A 107 -4.94 -5.92 31.05
C LEU A 107 -6.31 -5.65 31.68
#